data_AF-A0A382TYT6-F1
#
_entry.id   AF-A0A382TYT6-F1
#
_cell.length_a   1.000
_cell.length_b   1.000
_cell.length_c   1.000
_cell.angle_alpha   90.00
_cell.angle_beta   90.00
_cell.angle_gamma   90.00
#
_symmetry.space_group_name_H-M   'P 1'
#
loop_
_entity.id
_entity.type
_entity.pdbx_description
1 polymer ?
#
loop_
_entity_poly.entity_id
_entity_poly.type
_entity_poly.pdbx_seq_one_letter_code
_entity_poly.pdbx_strand_id
1 'polypeptide(L)'
;VLPVCFLFGIMLVALGGQVLFPPEITAEGIIPHPSIGAKSSEVDQIVIVMIQRVVPEMLGITFGAVVVTLILIAVLAASMSTADSNLHALSAVLTRDVYDRFIRPQADERERTWVGRIVIVLATMAAVALVEWSQKAGAFNPLELISQLMLVAIAFSSQLLPIAIDVLFLNKGTRKGAISGLTAGIGLVLLLTIKPEWSFGLTKIVHVSAVGIAANAIVFGFVSRATKKVPQKRIDEFRRIIKAKG
;
A
#
# COMPACT_ATOMS: atom_id res chain seq x y z
N VAL A 1 6.79 3.57 -19.74
CA VAL A 1 7.97 4.47 -19.61
C VAL A 1 8.38 4.64 -18.16
N LEU A 2 7.54 5.22 -17.28
CA LEU A 2 7.88 5.42 -15.86
C LEU A 2 8.36 4.16 -15.09
N PRO A 3 7.69 2.99 -15.20
CA PRO A 3 8.12 1.79 -14.47
C PRO A 3 9.47 1.26 -14.96
N VAL A 4 9.72 1.41 -16.27
CA VAL A 4 10.95 0.96 -16.92
C VAL A 4 12.11 1.87 -16.51
N CYS A 5 11.91 3.19 -16.51
CA CYS A 5 12.91 4.14 -16.03
C CYS A 5 13.25 3.93 -14.55
N PHE A 6 12.24 3.64 -13.72
CA PHE A 6 12.42 3.36 -12.30
C PHE A 6 13.21 2.06 -12.06
N LEU A 7 12.82 0.96 -12.72
CA LEU A 7 13.53 -0.31 -12.65
C LEU A 7 14.98 -0.16 -13.11
N PHE A 8 15.21 0.52 -14.24
CA PHE A 8 16.54 0.71 -14.78
C PHE A 8 17.42 1.59 -13.88
N GLY A 9 16.86 2.67 -13.33
CA GLY A 9 17.55 3.57 -12.41
C GLY A 9 17.96 2.86 -11.11
N ILE A 10 17.04 2.14 -10.47
CA ILE A 10 17.34 1.39 -9.24
C ILE A 10 18.34 0.28 -9.52
N MET A 11 18.20 -0.45 -10.63
CA MET A 11 19.11 -1.52 -10.99
C MET A 11 20.54 -1.01 -11.21
N LEU A 12 20.71 0.14 -11.89
CA LEU A 12 22.03 0.75 -12.06
C LEU A 12 22.66 1.17 -10.74
N VAL A 13 21.89 1.80 -9.85
CA VAL A 13 22.38 2.21 -8.52
C VAL A 13 22.71 0.98 -7.67
N ALA A 14 21.89 -0.07 -7.73
CA ALA A 14 22.13 -1.31 -7.01
C ALA A 14 23.39 -2.04 -7.52
N LEU A 15 23.59 -2.13 -8.83
CA LEU A 15 24.79 -2.73 -9.42
C LEU A 15 26.05 -1.93 -9.07
N GLY A 16 26.01 -0.59 -9.19
CA GLY A 16 27.11 0.27 -8.77
C GLY A 16 27.42 0.12 -7.28
N GLY A 17 26.37 0.04 -6.46
CA GLY A 17 26.47 -0.21 -5.03
C GLY A 17 27.10 -1.56 -4.70
N GLN A 18 26.73 -2.63 -5.39
CA GLN A 18 27.33 -3.95 -5.18
C GLN A 18 28.83 -3.99 -5.52
N VAL A 19 29.27 -3.21 -6.51
CA VAL A 19 30.68 -3.14 -6.89
C VAL A 19 31.48 -2.34 -5.87
N LEU A 20 30.95 -1.21 -5.40
CA LEU A 20 31.64 -0.32 -4.47
C LEU A 20 31.55 -0.78 -3.00
N PHE A 21 30.46 -1.46 -2.65
CA PHE A 21 30.14 -1.93 -1.32
C PHE A 21 29.60 -3.37 -1.39
N PRO A 22 30.48 -4.36 -1.62
CA PRO A 22 30.06 -5.75 -1.78
C PRO A 22 29.39 -6.26 -0.49
N PRO A 23 28.22 -6.92 -0.60
CA PRO A 23 27.54 -7.47 0.57
C PRO A 23 28.27 -8.69 1.11
N GLU A 24 28.22 -8.87 2.43
CA GLU A 24 28.78 -10.04 3.10
C GLU A 24 27.74 -11.17 3.11
N ILE A 25 28.13 -12.35 2.60
CA ILE A 25 27.29 -13.54 2.60
C ILE A 25 27.64 -14.36 3.84
N THR A 26 26.74 -14.39 4.82
CA THR A 26 26.90 -15.19 6.04
C THR A 26 25.93 -16.36 6.07
N ALA A 27 26.13 -17.31 6.98
CA ALA A 27 25.25 -18.46 7.15
C ALA A 27 23.80 -18.07 7.52
N GLU A 28 23.58 -16.85 8.04
CA GLU A 28 22.27 -16.30 8.42
C GLU A 28 21.61 -15.46 7.32
N GLY A 29 22.30 -15.20 6.19
CA GLY A 29 21.77 -14.48 5.04
C GLY A 29 22.73 -13.45 4.44
N ILE A 30 22.19 -12.58 3.57
CA ILE A 30 22.93 -11.48 2.95
C ILE A 30 22.90 -10.27 3.90
N ILE A 31 24.07 -9.79 4.28
CA ILE A 31 24.25 -8.62 5.15
C ILE A 31 24.86 -7.49 4.29
N PRO A 32 24.41 -6.23 4.45
CA PRO A 32 25.03 -5.11 3.75
C PRO A 32 26.48 -4.93 4.19
N HIS A 33 27.29 -4.28 3.35
CA HIS A 33 28.65 -3.89 3.70
C HIS A 33 28.65 -3.04 4.99
N PRO A 34 29.67 -3.15 5.88
CA PRO A 34 29.69 -2.45 7.17
C PRO A 34 29.56 -0.92 7.10
N SER A 35 29.85 -0.32 5.94
CA SER A 35 29.68 1.12 5.68
C SER A 35 28.25 1.54 5.33
N ILE A 36 27.37 0.59 5.05
CA ILE A 36 25.96 0.78 4.68
C ILE A 36 25.05 0.45 5.87
N GLY A 37 25.28 -0.71 6.51
CA GLY A 37 24.44 -1.16 7.61
C GLY A 37 25.03 -2.39 8.30
N ALA A 38 24.47 -2.73 9.45
CA ALA A 38 24.86 -3.91 10.24
C ALA A 38 23.81 -5.03 10.21
N LYS A 39 22.59 -4.74 9.73
CA LYS A 39 21.47 -5.70 9.70
C LYS A 39 21.03 -6.00 8.27
N SER A 40 20.50 -7.20 8.04
CA SER A 40 19.94 -7.61 6.75
C SER A 40 18.75 -6.76 6.29
N SER A 41 18.06 -6.06 7.19
CA SER A 41 16.98 -5.10 6.87
C SER A 41 17.48 -3.72 6.41
N GLU A 42 18.79 -3.46 6.45
CA GLU A 42 19.39 -2.17 6.11
C GLU A 42 20.00 -2.16 4.69
N VAL A 43 19.84 -3.25 3.93
CA VAL A 43 20.33 -3.36 2.54
C VAL A 43 19.79 -2.23 1.66
N ASP A 44 18.55 -1.79 1.89
CA ASP A 44 17.89 -0.73 1.13
C ASP A 44 18.55 0.65 1.30
N GLN A 45 19.37 0.86 2.34
CA GLN A 45 20.08 2.12 2.57
C GLN A 45 21.20 2.38 1.55
N ILE A 46 21.57 1.38 0.77
CA ILE A 46 22.62 1.48 -0.25
C ILE A 46 22.41 2.64 -1.21
N VAL A 47 21.16 2.89 -1.61
CA VAL A 47 20.81 4.00 -2.53
C VAL A 47 21.12 5.35 -1.90
N ILE A 48 20.80 5.52 -0.61
CA ILE A 48 21.06 6.75 0.14
C ILE A 48 22.56 6.97 0.29
N VAL A 49 23.30 5.92 0.66
CA VAL A 49 24.76 5.97 0.83
C VAL A 49 25.45 6.29 -0.50
N MET A 50 25.00 5.70 -1.61
CA MET A 50 25.50 5.99 -2.95
C MET A 50 25.33 7.46 -3.32
N ILE A 51 24.13 8.00 -3.10
CA ILE A 51 23.84 9.41 -3.39
C ILE A 51 24.68 10.32 -2.48
N GLN A 52 24.76 10.03 -1.18
CA GLN A 52 25.41 10.95 -0.23
C GLN A 52 26.94 10.91 -0.23
N ARG A 53 27.54 9.74 -0.47
CA ARG A 53 29.01 9.57 -0.37
C ARG A 53 29.69 9.56 -1.72
N VAL A 54 29.14 8.83 -2.69
CA VAL A 54 29.85 8.56 -3.95
C VAL A 54 29.59 9.64 -5.00
N VAL A 55 28.38 10.19 -5.07
CA VAL A 55 28.09 11.28 -6.02
C VAL A 55 28.98 12.52 -5.76
N PRO A 56 29.19 13.00 -4.52
CA PRO A 56 30.11 14.10 -4.25
C PRO A 56 31.58 13.80 -4.55
N GLU A 57 32.03 12.57 -4.31
CA GLU A 57 33.41 12.17 -4.62
C GLU A 57 33.67 12.14 -6.13
N MET A 58 32.72 11.66 -6.94
CA MET A 58 32.87 11.58 -8.39
C MET A 58 32.75 12.94 -9.09
N LEU A 59 31.90 13.84 -8.59
CA LEU A 59 31.55 15.10 -9.24
C LEU A 59 32.28 16.32 -8.66
N GLY A 60 33.05 16.12 -7.59
CA GLY A 60 33.65 17.20 -6.81
C GLY A 60 32.69 17.75 -5.76
N ILE A 61 33.23 18.16 -4.61
CA ILE A 61 32.48 18.49 -3.39
C ILE A 61 31.37 19.53 -3.66
N THR A 62 31.67 20.60 -4.39
CA THR A 62 30.72 21.69 -4.67
C THR A 62 29.62 21.30 -5.64
N PHE A 63 29.96 20.70 -6.79
CA PHE A 63 28.96 20.34 -7.80
C PHE A 63 28.14 19.11 -7.35
N GLY A 64 28.79 18.12 -6.77
CA GLY A 64 28.12 16.95 -6.22
C GLY A 64 27.18 17.27 -5.06
N ALA A 65 27.53 18.19 -4.15
CA ALA A 65 26.61 18.63 -3.10
C ALA A 65 25.33 19.28 -3.66
N VAL A 66 25.45 20.08 -4.73
CA VAL A 66 24.28 20.65 -5.42
C VAL A 66 23.41 19.56 -6.02
N VAL A 67 24.01 18.58 -6.70
CA VAL A 67 23.28 17.45 -7.30
C VAL A 67 22.57 16.62 -6.23
N VAL A 68 23.25 16.27 -5.14
CA VAL A 68 22.65 15.53 -4.01
C VAL A 68 21.48 16.30 -3.42
N THR A 69 21.63 17.60 -3.21
CA THR A 69 20.55 18.43 -2.66
C THR A 69 19.34 18.47 -3.60
N LEU A 70 19.56 18.62 -4.91
CA LEU A 70 18.48 18.58 -5.90
C LEU A 70 17.76 17.22 -5.92
N ILE A 71 18.50 16.12 -5.83
CA ILE A 71 17.91 14.77 -5.77
C ILE A 71 17.05 14.62 -4.50
N LEU A 72 17.56 15.03 -3.34
CA LEU A 72 16.82 14.94 -2.07
C LEU A 72 15.56 15.81 -2.10
N ILE A 73 15.62 17.02 -2.64
CA ILE A 73 14.45 17.89 -2.83
C ILE A 73 13.42 17.21 -3.75
N ALA A 74 13.86 16.61 -4.86
CA ALA A 74 12.98 15.93 -5.79
C ALA A 74 12.27 14.71 -5.15
N VAL A 75 13.00 13.92 -4.36
CA VAL A 75 12.43 12.77 -3.63
C VAL A 75 11.42 13.24 -2.58
N LEU A 76 11.74 14.29 -1.82
CA LEU A 76 10.82 14.87 -0.84
C LEU A 76 9.55 15.42 -1.52
N ALA A 77 9.69 16.15 -2.63
CA ALA A 77 8.56 16.68 -3.38
C ALA A 77 7.66 15.56 -3.95
N ALA A 78 8.25 14.48 -4.46
CA ALA A 78 7.52 13.33 -4.96
C ALA A 78 6.75 12.59 -3.84
N SER A 79 7.38 12.45 -2.67
CA SER A 79 6.76 11.84 -1.49
C SER A 79 5.57 12.67 -0.98
N MET A 80 5.72 14.00 -0.90
CA MET A 80 4.64 14.92 -0.50
C MET A 80 3.46 14.82 -1.46
N SER A 81 3.68 14.89 -2.78
CA SER A 81 2.62 14.77 -3.79
C SER A 81 1.79 13.48 -3.66
N THR A 82 2.46 12.37 -3.31
CA THR A 82 1.78 11.08 -3.06
C THR A 82 0.97 11.14 -1.76
N ALA A 83 1.53 11.70 -0.70
CA ALA A 83 0.84 11.86 0.58
C ALA A 83 -0.40 12.78 0.45
N ASP A 84 -0.27 13.91 -0.24
CA ASP A 84 -1.36 14.85 -0.53
C ASP A 84 -2.50 14.15 -1.29
N SER A 85 -2.16 13.43 -2.36
CA SER A 85 -3.14 12.69 -3.17
C SER A 85 -3.88 11.64 -2.34
N ASN A 86 -3.17 10.90 -1.48
CA ASN A 86 -3.76 9.89 -0.62
C ASN A 86 -4.66 10.49 0.47
N LEU A 87 -4.24 11.59 1.10
CA LEU A 87 -5.03 12.31 2.10
C LEU A 87 -6.30 12.91 1.49
N HIS A 88 -6.19 13.48 0.29
CA HIS A 88 -7.36 13.98 -0.44
C HIS A 88 -8.31 12.85 -0.86
N ALA A 89 -7.80 11.71 -1.31
CA ALA A 89 -8.62 10.54 -1.62
C ALA A 89 -9.34 10.02 -0.37
N LEU A 90 -8.63 9.90 0.76
CA LEU A 90 -9.22 9.51 2.05
C LEU A 90 -10.32 10.49 2.49
N SER A 91 -10.04 11.79 2.39
CA SER A 91 -11.00 12.86 2.68
C SER A 91 -12.26 12.73 1.84
N ALA A 92 -12.12 12.50 0.53
CA ALA A 92 -13.25 12.34 -0.37
C ALA A 92 -14.09 11.10 -0.04
N VAL A 93 -13.44 9.97 0.24
CA VAL A 93 -14.11 8.72 0.63
C VAL A 93 -14.86 8.92 1.95
N LEU A 94 -14.23 9.48 2.97
CA LEU A 94 -14.88 9.70 4.26
C LEU A 94 -16.03 10.72 4.18
N THR A 95 -15.86 11.79 3.41
CA THR A 95 -16.92 12.79 3.25
C THR A 95 -18.12 12.22 2.48
N ARG A 96 -17.88 11.55 1.34
CA ARG A 96 -18.97 11.08 0.49
C ARG A 96 -19.59 9.77 0.96
N ASP A 97 -18.77 8.81 1.37
CA ASP A 97 -19.23 7.45 1.63
C ASP A 97 -19.66 7.27 3.10
N VAL A 98 -19.15 8.11 4.02
CA VAL A 98 -19.52 8.08 5.44
C VAL A 98 -20.37 9.30 5.83
N TYR A 99 -19.85 10.51 5.68
CA TYR A 99 -20.50 11.72 6.18
C TYR A 99 -21.83 12.00 5.46
N ASP A 100 -21.82 12.11 4.13
CA ASP A 100 -23.06 12.30 3.37
C ASP A 100 -24.02 11.13 3.59
N ARG A 101 -23.54 9.89 3.54
CA ARG A 101 -24.44 8.73 3.55
C ARG A 101 -25.11 8.47 4.91
N PHE A 102 -24.39 8.66 6.01
CA PHE A 102 -24.85 8.23 7.34
C PHE A 102 -25.05 9.38 8.33
N ILE A 103 -24.36 10.52 8.17
CA ILE A 103 -24.40 11.64 9.12
C ILE A 103 -25.33 12.74 8.61
N ARG A 104 -25.07 13.27 7.41
CA ARG A 104 -25.86 14.37 6.82
C ARG A 104 -26.02 14.25 5.30
N PRO A 105 -27.06 13.55 4.81
CA PRO A 105 -27.31 13.31 3.38
C PRO A 105 -27.52 14.53 2.49
N GLN A 106 -27.78 15.68 3.08
CA GLN A 106 -28.02 16.95 2.38
C GLN A 106 -27.03 18.03 2.80
N ALA A 107 -25.78 17.64 3.08
CA ALA A 107 -24.71 18.60 3.36
C ALA A 107 -24.42 19.48 2.14
N ASP A 108 -24.24 20.78 2.39
CA ASP A 108 -23.86 21.76 1.37
C ASP A 108 -22.39 21.57 0.93
N GLU A 109 -22.00 22.06 -0.25
CA GLU A 109 -20.62 21.95 -0.74
C GLU A 109 -19.59 22.58 0.20
N ARG A 110 -19.93 23.73 0.81
CA ARG A 110 -19.05 24.38 1.79
C ARG A 110 -18.84 23.52 3.02
N GLU A 111 -19.91 22.89 3.50
CA GLU A 111 -19.85 21.99 4.66
C GLU A 111 -19.01 20.75 4.35
N ARG A 112 -19.22 20.12 3.19
CA ARG A 112 -18.40 18.98 2.73
C ARG A 112 -16.92 19.32 2.65
N THR A 113 -16.59 20.51 2.16
CA THR A 113 -15.20 20.97 2.07
C THR A 113 -14.57 21.15 3.45
N TRP A 114 -15.32 21.71 4.40
CA TRP A 114 -14.86 21.86 5.79
C TRP A 114 -14.68 20.53 6.50
N VAL A 115 -15.62 19.60 6.35
CA VAL A 115 -15.52 18.24 6.90
C VAL A 115 -14.30 17.53 6.31
N GLY A 116 -14.09 17.63 5.00
CA GLY A 116 -12.90 17.06 4.35
C GLY A 116 -11.60 17.60 4.93
N ARG A 117 -11.49 18.91 5.17
CA ARG A 117 -10.32 19.52 5.83
C ARG A 117 -10.10 18.98 7.23
N ILE A 118 -11.17 18.81 8.01
CA ILE A 118 -11.09 18.20 9.35
C ILE A 118 -10.59 16.77 9.26
N VAL A 119 -11.10 15.98 8.31
CA VAL A 119 -10.64 14.60 8.08
C VAL A 119 -9.15 14.56 7.77
N ILE A 120 -8.64 15.46 6.91
CA ILE A 120 -7.21 15.54 6.60
C ILE A 120 -6.39 15.82 7.87
N VAL A 121 -6.80 16.83 8.66
CA VAL A 121 -6.11 17.18 9.92
C VAL A 121 -6.10 16.01 10.90
N LEU A 122 -7.23 15.33 11.10
CA LEU A 122 -7.33 14.16 11.97
C LEU A 122 -6.46 12.99 11.48
N ALA A 123 -6.46 12.71 10.17
CA ALA A 123 -5.64 11.65 9.58
C ALA A 123 -4.14 11.94 9.74
N THR A 124 -3.72 13.18 9.50
CA THR A 124 -2.32 13.61 9.70
C THR A 124 -1.90 13.50 11.16
N MET A 125 -2.75 13.95 12.11
CA MET A 125 -2.47 13.81 13.54
C MET A 125 -2.36 12.34 13.97
N ALA A 126 -3.21 11.45 13.44
CA ALA A 126 -3.12 10.02 13.70
C ALA A 126 -1.83 9.41 13.16
N ALA A 127 -1.39 9.82 11.96
CA ALA A 127 -0.11 9.38 11.38
C ALA A 127 1.09 9.84 12.21
N VAL A 128 1.11 11.09 12.66
CA VAL A 128 2.17 11.62 13.54
C VAL A 128 2.19 10.87 14.87
N ALA A 129 1.03 10.68 15.49
CA ALA A 129 0.93 9.94 16.75
C ALA A 129 1.43 8.49 16.63
N LEU A 130 1.18 7.81 15.49
CA LEU A 130 1.69 6.47 15.22
C LEU A 130 3.23 6.46 15.14
N VAL A 131 3.82 7.45 14.48
CA VAL A 131 5.29 7.59 14.40
C VAL A 131 5.89 7.84 15.77
N GLU A 132 5.34 8.77 16.55
CA GLU A 132 5.81 9.06 17.91
C GLU A 132 5.68 7.84 18.83
N TRP A 133 4.59 7.09 18.71
CA TRP A 133 4.40 5.86 19.47
C TRP A 133 5.43 4.79 19.10
N SER A 134 5.70 4.62 17.81
CA SER A 134 6.70 3.67 17.32
C SER A 134 8.13 4.06 17.73
N GLN A 135 8.45 5.37 17.80
CA GLN A 135 9.72 5.88 18.33
C GLN A 135 9.94 5.54 19.81
N LYS A 136 8.91 5.69 20.65
CA LYS A 136 8.98 5.37 22.08
C LYS A 136 9.17 3.88 22.37
N ALA A 137 8.76 3.01 21.44
CA ALA A 137 8.89 1.55 21.58
C ALA A 137 10.35 1.03 21.41
N GLY A 138 11.33 1.91 21.16
CA GLY A 138 12.77 1.57 21.17
C GLY A 138 13.27 0.79 19.94
N ALA A 139 12.37 0.40 19.02
CA ALA A 139 12.68 -0.34 17.81
C ALA A 139 12.20 0.39 16.53
N PHE A 140 12.34 1.72 16.49
CA PHE A 140 11.85 2.51 15.35
C PHE A 140 12.80 2.39 14.15
N ASN A 141 12.41 1.56 13.19
CA ASN A 141 12.93 1.58 11.84
C ASN A 141 11.82 2.08 10.88
N PRO A 142 11.93 3.29 10.31
CA PRO A 142 10.89 3.85 9.46
C PRO A 142 10.66 3.02 8.20
N LEU A 143 11.72 2.41 7.66
CA LEU A 143 11.62 1.57 6.46
C LEU A 143 10.81 0.31 6.73
N GLU A 144 11.06 -0.33 7.88
CA GLU A 144 10.32 -1.51 8.31
C GLU A 144 8.86 -1.18 8.60
N LEU A 145 8.57 -0.07 9.28
CA LEU A 145 7.21 0.40 9.54
C LEU A 145 6.45 0.63 8.22
N ILE A 146 7.06 1.34 7.26
CA ILE A 146 6.47 1.60 5.94
C ILE A 146 6.18 0.28 5.20
N SER A 147 7.15 -0.65 5.20
CA SER A 147 7.01 -1.95 4.57
C SER A 147 5.84 -2.76 5.17
N GLN A 148 5.77 -2.85 6.50
CA GLN A 148 4.70 -3.55 7.19
C GLN A 148 3.32 -2.93 6.91
N LEU A 149 3.20 -1.60 6.98
CA LEU A 149 1.95 -0.90 6.66
C LEU A 149 1.54 -1.12 5.21
N MET A 150 2.48 -1.15 4.27
CA MET A 150 2.21 -1.42 2.86
C MET A 150 1.71 -2.85 2.65
N LEU A 151 2.35 -3.85 3.27
CA LEU A 151 1.92 -5.26 3.19
C LEU A 151 0.51 -5.45 3.75
N VAL A 152 0.21 -4.80 4.87
CA VAL A 152 -1.13 -4.79 5.44
C VAL A 152 -2.12 -4.11 4.49
N ALA A 153 -1.81 -2.92 3.97
CA ALA A 153 -2.67 -2.21 3.03
C ALA A 153 -2.98 -3.04 1.76
N ILE A 154 -1.98 -3.75 1.23
CA ILE A 154 -2.17 -4.69 0.12
C ILE A 154 -3.10 -5.83 0.55
N ALA A 155 -2.89 -6.42 1.73
CA ALA A 155 -3.70 -7.53 2.23
C ALA A 155 -5.17 -7.18 2.48
N PHE A 156 -5.49 -5.92 2.79
CA PHE A 156 -6.88 -5.45 2.87
C PHE A 156 -7.45 -5.11 1.49
N SER A 157 -6.67 -4.41 0.65
CA SER A 157 -7.13 -3.93 -0.66
C SER A 157 -7.36 -5.08 -1.63
N SER A 158 -6.55 -6.14 -1.54
CA SER A 158 -6.67 -7.32 -2.40
C SER A 158 -8.00 -8.07 -2.23
N GLN A 159 -8.73 -7.84 -1.14
CA GLN A 159 -9.98 -8.55 -0.86
C GLN A 159 -11.10 -8.02 -1.75
N LEU A 160 -10.93 -6.87 -2.38
CA LEU A 160 -11.87 -6.41 -3.41
C LEU A 160 -11.72 -7.18 -4.73
N LEU A 161 -10.61 -7.89 -4.93
CA LEU A 161 -10.28 -8.53 -6.21
C LEU A 161 -11.32 -9.58 -6.67
N PRO A 162 -11.76 -10.56 -5.85
CA PRO A 162 -12.75 -11.55 -6.30
C PRO A 162 -14.07 -10.91 -6.73
N ILE A 163 -14.50 -9.87 -6.01
CA ILE A 163 -15.75 -9.15 -6.28
C ILE A 163 -15.60 -8.29 -7.53
N ALA A 164 -14.46 -7.63 -7.73
CA ALA A 164 -14.17 -6.85 -8.92
C ALA A 164 -14.16 -7.73 -10.18
N ILE A 165 -13.54 -8.90 -10.12
CA ILE A 165 -13.54 -9.88 -11.23
C ILE A 165 -14.96 -10.32 -11.55
N ASP A 166 -15.79 -10.61 -10.53
CA ASP A 166 -17.18 -10.97 -10.77
C ASP A 166 -17.96 -9.83 -11.43
N VAL A 167 -17.88 -8.60 -10.90
CA VAL A 167 -18.63 -7.45 -11.44
C VAL A 167 -18.22 -7.11 -12.87
N LEU A 168 -16.93 -7.26 -13.23
CA LEU A 168 -16.44 -6.90 -14.56
C LEU A 168 -16.67 -8.01 -15.59
N PHE A 169 -16.50 -9.29 -15.21
CA PHE A 169 -16.45 -10.39 -16.19
C PHE A 169 -17.56 -11.42 -16.03
N LEU A 170 -17.88 -11.85 -14.80
CA LEU A 170 -18.75 -13.01 -14.59
C LEU A 170 -20.22 -12.65 -14.36
N ASN A 171 -20.49 -11.50 -13.73
CA ASN A 171 -21.80 -10.95 -13.36
C ASN A 171 -22.74 -11.98 -12.71
N LYS A 172 -22.19 -12.90 -11.92
CA LYS A 172 -22.92 -14.03 -11.30
C LYS A 172 -23.10 -13.86 -9.80
N GLY A 173 -22.38 -12.93 -9.19
CA GLY A 173 -22.41 -12.65 -7.76
C GLY A 173 -23.70 -12.03 -7.25
N THR A 174 -23.82 -12.04 -5.94
CA THR A 174 -24.92 -11.41 -5.21
C THR A 174 -24.40 -10.40 -4.21
N ARG A 175 -25.25 -9.45 -3.80
CA ARG A 175 -24.88 -8.46 -2.76
C ARG A 175 -24.51 -9.14 -1.43
N LYS A 176 -25.25 -10.18 -1.03
CA LYS A 176 -25.00 -10.92 0.21
C LYS A 176 -23.70 -11.75 0.12
N GLY A 177 -23.44 -12.35 -1.04
CA GLY A 177 -22.18 -13.03 -1.33
C GLY A 177 -20.98 -12.09 -1.26
N ALA A 178 -21.09 -10.90 -1.88
CA ALA A 178 -20.01 -9.91 -1.84
C ALA A 178 -19.68 -9.47 -0.40
N ILE A 179 -20.70 -9.18 0.42
CA ILE A 179 -20.47 -8.77 1.82
C ILE A 179 -19.86 -9.91 2.63
N SER A 180 -20.43 -11.12 2.54
CA SER A 180 -19.93 -12.27 3.31
C SER A 180 -18.52 -12.71 2.91
N GLY A 181 -18.20 -12.71 1.61
CA GLY A 181 -16.86 -12.99 1.10
C GLY A 181 -15.84 -11.96 1.58
N LEU A 182 -16.19 -10.67 1.50
CA LEU A 182 -15.32 -9.59 1.97
C LEU A 182 -15.06 -9.70 3.47
N THR A 183 -16.09 -9.89 4.28
CA THR A 183 -15.96 -10.04 5.73
C THR A 183 -15.14 -11.27 6.09
N ALA A 184 -15.33 -12.40 5.41
CA ALA A 184 -14.55 -13.62 5.64
C ALA A 184 -13.07 -13.43 5.27
N GLY A 185 -12.78 -12.81 4.12
CA GLY A 185 -11.41 -12.56 3.68
C GLY A 185 -10.66 -11.57 4.56
N ILE A 186 -11.32 -10.48 4.97
CA ILE A 186 -10.74 -9.50 5.89
C ILE A 186 -10.53 -10.10 7.27
N GLY A 187 -11.54 -10.81 7.79
CA GLY A 187 -11.47 -11.47 9.09
C GLY A 187 -10.36 -12.52 9.15
N LEU A 188 -10.19 -13.30 8.08
CA LEU A 188 -9.11 -14.29 8.00
C LEU A 188 -7.73 -13.64 7.95
N VAL A 189 -7.55 -12.57 7.16
CA VAL A 189 -6.27 -11.84 7.14
C VAL A 189 -5.93 -11.29 8.51
N LEU A 190 -6.88 -10.61 9.17
CA LEU A 190 -6.69 -10.10 10.53
C LEU A 190 -6.30 -11.22 11.50
N LEU A 191 -7.00 -12.34 11.45
CA LEU A 191 -6.73 -13.48 12.33
C LEU A 191 -5.33 -14.05 12.09
N LEU A 192 -4.93 -14.24 10.83
CA LEU A 192 -3.62 -14.79 10.48
C LEU A 192 -2.47 -13.80 10.73
N THR A 193 -2.72 -12.49 10.69
CA THR A 193 -1.75 -11.47 11.10
C THR A 193 -1.49 -11.52 12.61
N ILE A 194 -2.51 -11.76 13.43
CA ILE A 194 -2.37 -11.85 14.90
C ILE A 194 -1.87 -13.24 15.35
N LYS A 195 -2.32 -14.31 14.68
CA LYS A 195 -2.02 -15.71 15.00
C LYS A 195 -1.50 -16.44 13.75
N PRO A 196 -0.25 -16.19 13.32
CA PRO A 196 0.31 -16.81 12.12
C PRO A 196 0.40 -18.35 12.22
N GLU A 197 0.53 -18.89 13.44
CA GLU A 197 0.50 -20.33 13.76
C GLU A 197 -0.75 -21.04 13.17
N TRP A 198 -1.88 -20.35 13.10
CA TRP A 198 -3.15 -20.90 12.65
C TRP A 198 -3.23 -21.07 11.13
N SER A 199 -2.21 -20.62 10.40
CA SER A 199 -2.15 -20.82 8.96
C SER A 199 -1.71 -22.23 8.56
N PHE A 200 -1.42 -23.13 9.51
CA PHE A 200 -0.85 -24.46 9.24
C PHE A 200 0.40 -24.41 8.34
N GLY A 201 1.22 -23.36 8.48
CA GLY A 201 2.42 -23.15 7.66
C GLY A 201 2.20 -22.47 6.29
N LEU A 202 0.95 -22.23 5.86
CA LEU A 202 0.65 -21.58 4.57
C LEU A 202 1.22 -20.17 4.44
N THR A 203 1.24 -19.38 5.51
CA THR A 203 1.79 -18.01 5.50
C THR A 203 3.31 -17.97 5.36
N LYS A 204 4.01 -19.10 5.56
CA LYS A 204 5.46 -19.21 5.31
C LYS A 204 5.80 -19.34 3.82
N ILE A 205 4.84 -19.81 3.02
CA ILE A 205 5.03 -20.06 1.58
C ILE A 205 4.37 -18.95 0.76
N VAL A 206 3.21 -18.46 1.22
CA VAL A 206 2.36 -17.53 0.48
C VAL A 206 2.00 -16.34 1.37
N HIS A 207 2.06 -15.13 0.81
CA HIS A 207 1.66 -13.93 1.54
C HIS A 207 0.22 -14.04 2.06
N VAL A 208 -0.04 -13.50 3.26
CA VAL A 208 -1.33 -13.60 3.96
C VAL A 208 -2.51 -13.11 3.11
N SER A 209 -2.26 -12.14 2.22
CA SER A 209 -3.26 -11.62 1.28
C SER A 209 -3.85 -12.70 0.37
N ALA A 210 -3.03 -13.60 -0.19
CA ALA A 210 -3.51 -14.60 -1.13
C ALA A 210 -4.36 -15.68 -0.45
N VAL A 211 -4.04 -16.04 0.80
CA VAL A 211 -4.90 -16.92 1.61
C VAL A 211 -6.25 -16.25 1.89
N GLY A 212 -6.23 -14.95 2.21
CA GLY A 212 -7.44 -14.14 2.39
C GLY A 212 -8.30 -14.02 1.13
N ILE A 213 -7.67 -13.82 -0.04
CA ILE A 213 -8.35 -13.78 -1.35
C ILE A 213 -9.01 -15.12 -1.66
N ALA A 214 -8.31 -16.24 -1.42
CA ALA A 214 -8.86 -17.57 -1.66
C ALA A 214 -10.09 -17.82 -0.79
N ALA A 215 -10.00 -17.54 0.51
CA ALA A 215 -11.14 -17.67 1.42
C ALA A 215 -12.32 -16.77 1.03
N ASN A 216 -12.03 -15.51 0.67
CA ASN A 216 -13.04 -14.58 0.17
C ASN A 216 -13.74 -15.14 -1.08
N ALA A 217 -12.99 -15.56 -2.10
CA ALA A 217 -13.54 -16.10 -3.33
C ALA A 217 -14.41 -17.35 -3.09
N ILE A 218 -14.00 -18.24 -2.18
CA ILE A 218 -14.77 -19.43 -1.80
C ILE A 218 -16.10 -19.04 -1.14
N VAL A 219 -16.05 -18.19 -0.10
CA VAL A 219 -17.26 -17.75 0.62
C VAL A 219 -18.18 -16.96 -0.30
N PHE A 220 -17.61 -16.04 -1.08
CA PHE A 220 -18.33 -15.27 -2.09
C PHE A 220 -19.07 -16.18 -3.07
N GLY A 221 -18.39 -17.18 -3.64
CA GLY A 221 -18.97 -18.11 -4.61
C GLY A 221 -20.05 -19.00 -4.00
N PHE A 222 -19.84 -19.48 -2.77
CA PHE A 222 -20.79 -20.33 -2.06
C PHE A 222 -22.07 -19.56 -1.69
N VAL A 223 -21.92 -18.40 -1.03
CA VAL A 223 -23.06 -17.58 -0.60
C VAL A 223 -23.79 -16.97 -1.80
N SER A 224 -23.08 -16.63 -2.88
CA SER A 224 -23.73 -16.15 -4.11
C SER A 224 -24.58 -17.21 -4.81
N ARG A 225 -24.21 -18.50 -4.70
CA ARG A 225 -25.08 -19.59 -5.18
C ARG A 225 -26.32 -19.77 -4.32
N ALA A 226 -26.21 -19.56 -3.01
CA ALA A 226 -27.28 -19.75 -2.04
C ALA A 226 -28.26 -18.56 -1.90
N THR A 227 -27.97 -17.41 -2.52
CA THR A 227 -28.76 -16.18 -2.33
C THR A 227 -29.37 -15.64 -3.62
N LYS A 228 -30.39 -14.78 -3.48
CA LYS A 228 -31.10 -14.19 -4.63
C LYS A 228 -30.16 -13.39 -5.53
N LYS A 229 -30.20 -13.70 -6.82
CA LYS A 229 -29.43 -13.02 -7.87
C LYS A 229 -29.84 -11.57 -8.03
N VAL A 230 -28.89 -10.75 -8.48
CA VAL A 230 -29.12 -9.33 -8.78
C VAL A 230 -30.10 -9.22 -9.97
N PRO A 231 -31.09 -8.30 -9.94
CA PRO A 231 -32.03 -8.12 -11.04
C PRO A 231 -31.31 -7.80 -12.36
N GLN A 232 -31.70 -8.48 -13.44
CA GLN A 232 -31.08 -8.34 -14.75
C GLN A 232 -31.06 -6.89 -15.25
N LYS A 233 -32.14 -6.14 -15.00
CA LYS A 233 -32.26 -4.72 -15.33
C LYS A 233 -31.10 -3.86 -14.81
N ARG A 234 -30.60 -4.15 -13.60
CA ARG A 234 -29.46 -3.43 -13.00
C ARG A 234 -28.14 -3.81 -13.67
N ILE A 235 -27.98 -5.07 -14.04
CA ILE A 235 -26.79 -5.56 -14.75
C ILE A 235 -26.73 -4.91 -16.15
N ASP A 236 -27.87 -4.82 -16.83
CA ASP A 236 -27.96 -4.20 -18.16
C ASP A 236 -27.71 -2.69 -18.10
N GLU A 237 -28.24 -2.00 -17.08
CA GLU A 237 -27.94 -0.59 -16.80
C GLU A 237 -26.44 -0.36 -16.57
N PHE A 238 -25.81 -1.17 -15.72
CA PHE A 238 -24.38 -1.12 -15.47
C PHE A 238 -23.55 -1.30 -16.76
N ARG A 239 -23.93 -2.27 -17.60
CA ARG A 239 -23.26 -2.51 -18.89
C ARG A 239 -23.40 -1.32 -19.85
N ARG A 240 -24.55 -0.64 -19.87
CA ARG A 240 -24.73 0.57 -20.68
C ARG A 240 -23.79 1.69 -20.22
N ILE A 241 -23.66 1.90 -18.91
CA ILE A 241 -22.79 2.93 -18.34
C ILE A 241 -21.32 2.68 -18.70
N ILE A 242 -20.85 1.42 -18.59
CA ILE A 242 -19.48 1.07 -18.96
C ILE A 242 -19.24 1.32 -20.45
N LYS A 243 -20.16 0.87 -21.33
CA LYS A 243 -20.02 1.07 -22.78
C LYS A 243 -20.11 2.53 -23.22
N ALA A 244 -20.77 3.40 -22.48
CA ALA A 244 -20.89 4.81 -22.81
C ALA A 244 -19.64 5.63 -22.43
N LYS A 245 -18.73 5.08 -21.63
CA LYS A 245 -17.52 5.75 -21.14
C LYS A 245 -16.20 5.20 -21.71
N GLY A 246 -16.24 4.10 -22.45
CA GLY A 246 -15.09 3.50 -23.14
C GLY A 246 -15.13 3.83 -24.62
#